data_AF-A0A377XKJ5-F1
#
_entry.id   AF-A0A377XKJ5-F1
#
_cell.length_a   1.000
_cell.length_b   1.000
_cell.length_c   1.000
_cell.angle_alpha   90.00
_cell.angle_beta   90.00
_cell.angle_gamma   90.00
#
_symmetry.space_group_name_H-M   'P 1'
#
loop_
_entity.id
_entity.type
_entity.pdbx_description
1 polymer ?
#
loop_
_entity_poly.entity_id
_entity_poly.type
_entity_poly.pdbx_seq_one_letter_code
_entity_poly.pdbx_strand_id
1 'polypeptide(L)'
;MPASIRSGRENGLDNNWLPLPVHPWQWQQKIAIDFIADLAEGRMVSLGEFGDLWLAQQSLRTLTNASRQGGLDIKLPLTIYNTSCYRGIPGKYIAAGPLASRWLQQVFATDATLKQSGAVILGEPAAGYVSHAGYAALVQAPYRYQEMLGVIWRENPCRWLKPDESPILMATLMECDENNQPLIGAYIDCSGLDAETWLTQLFRVVVVPLYHLLCRYGVALIAHGQNITLAMKKGVPQRVLLKDFQGDMRLVKDAFPEMDSLPQEVRDVTARLSADYLIHDLQTGHFVTVLRFVSPLMARLGVPERRFYQLLVAVLSDYMQEHPQMSARFALFSLFKPQIIRVVLNPVKLTWPDQDGGSRMLPNYLEDLQNPLWLATRD
;
A
#
# COMPACT_ATOMS: atom_id res chain seq x y z
N MET A 1 33.78 18.27 3.80
CA MET A 1 34.37 17.97 5.13
C MET A 1 33.36 17.13 5.90
N PRO A 2 33.74 16.05 6.60
CA PRO A 2 32.80 15.37 7.48
C PRO A 2 32.47 16.32 8.62
N ALA A 3 31.19 16.69 8.77
CA ALA A 3 30.76 17.48 9.91
C ALA A 3 31.10 16.71 11.19
N SER A 4 31.81 17.34 12.12
CA SER A 4 32.14 16.75 13.42
C SER A 4 30.85 16.32 14.10
N ILE A 5 30.77 15.04 14.48
CA ILE A 5 29.67 14.47 15.26
C ILE A 5 29.57 15.25 16.58
N ARG A 6 28.44 15.89 16.85
CA ARG A 6 28.20 16.60 18.12
C ARG A 6 26.94 16.04 18.78
N SER A 7 27.06 15.64 20.05
CA SER A 7 25.93 15.18 20.85
C SER A 7 24.91 16.31 21.08
N GLY A 8 23.64 15.98 21.34
CA GLY A 8 22.61 17.01 21.61
C GLY A 8 22.97 17.94 22.78
N ARG A 9 23.69 17.43 23.80
CA ARG A 9 24.17 18.22 24.94
C ARG A 9 25.29 19.20 24.57
N GLU A 10 26.17 18.82 23.64
CA GLU A 10 27.23 19.72 23.14
C GLU A 10 26.67 20.87 22.29
N ASN A 11 25.45 20.72 21.78
CA ASN A 11 24.71 21.78 21.10
C ASN A 11 23.73 22.55 22.02
N GLY A 12 23.75 22.28 23.33
CA GLY A 12 22.87 22.95 24.30
C GLY A 12 21.37 22.65 24.14
N LEU A 13 21.01 21.51 23.51
CA LEU A 13 19.61 21.14 23.28
C LEU A 13 18.96 20.61 24.58
N ASP A 14 17.71 21.03 24.81
CA ASP A 14 16.86 20.60 25.93
C ASP A 14 15.67 19.73 25.44
N ASN A 15 14.70 19.47 26.32
CA ASN A 15 13.52 18.65 26.02
C ASN A 15 12.50 19.32 25.08
N ASN A 16 12.69 20.59 24.71
CA ASN A 16 11.85 21.26 23.71
C ASN A 16 12.23 20.89 22.28
N TRP A 17 13.32 20.13 22.10
CA TRP A 17 13.80 19.62 20.82
C TRP A 17 13.40 18.16 20.62
N LEU A 18 13.00 17.83 19.39
CA LEU A 18 12.70 16.46 19.00
C LEU A 18 13.69 15.96 17.94
N PRO A 19 14.24 14.74 18.09
CA PRO A 19 15.06 14.14 17.04
C PRO A 19 14.16 13.75 15.85
N LEU A 20 14.58 14.13 14.64
CA LEU A 20 13.91 13.78 13.40
C LEU A 20 14.88 13.02 12.49
N PRO A 21 14.66 11.71 12.23
CA PRO A 21 15.46 10.99 11.25
C PRO A 21 15.14 11.50 9.83
N VAL A 22 16.17 11.57 9.00
CA VAL A 22 16.09 12.10 7.63
C VAL A 22 16.85 11.16 6.70
N HIS A 23 16.29 10.87 5.53
CA HIS A 23 16.99 10.07 4.54
C HIS A 23 18.25 10.83 4.05
N PRO A 24 19.43 10.20 3.95
CA PRO A 24 20.67 10.93 3.63
C PRO A 24 20.61 11.67 2.28
N TRP A 25 20.01 11.07 1.26
CA TRP A 25 19.71 11.77 0.00
C TRP A 25 18.84 13.02 0.19
N GLN A 26 17.78 12.93 1.01
CA GLN A 26 16.89 14.07 1.29
C GLN A 26 17.65 15.18 2.04
N TRP A 27 18.52 14.82 2.97
CA TRP A 27 19.39 15.77 3.65
C TRP A 27 20.30 16.49 2.65
N GLN A 28 21.09 15.73 1.88
CA GLN A 28 22.12 16.25 1.00
C GLN A 28 21.55 17.09 -0.15
N GLN A 29 20.45 16.63 -0.77
CA GLN A 29 19.93 17.21 -2.01
C GLN A 29 18.84 18.25 -1.80
N LYS A 30 18.26 18.30 -0.60
CA LYS A 30 17.10 19.14 -0.31
C LYS A 30 17.27 19.90 0.99
N ILE A 31 17.28 19.23 2.13
CA ILE A 31 17.15 19.92 3.42
C ILE A 31 18.33 20.85 3.71
N ALA A 32 19.56 20.43 3.40
CA ALA A 32 20.74 21.27 3.61
C ALA A 32 20.75 22.57 2.79
N ILE A 33 19.96 22.65 1.72
CA ILE A 33 19.86 23.80 0.82
C ILE A 33 18.55 24.55 1.06
N ASP A 34 17.43 23.86 0.91
CA ASP A 34 16.08 24.44 0.95
C ASP A 34 15.72 24.96 2.36
N PHE A 35 16.35 24.42 3.41
CA PHE A 35 16.15 24.82 4.81
C PHE A 35 17.42 25.46 5.42
N ILE A 36 18.32 26.01 4.59
CA ILE A 36 19.55 26.65 5.07
C ILE A 36 19.30 27.83 6.02
N ALA A 37 18.20 28.56 5.83
CA ALA A 37 17.80 29.64 6.72
C ALA A 37 17.43 29.12 8.12
N ASP A 38 16.61 28.07 8.20
CA ASP A 38 16.23 27.46 9.50
C ASP A 38 17.44 26.86 10.22
N LEU A 39 18.42 26.34 9.48
CA LEU A 39 19.70 25.88 10.03
C LEU A 39 20.56 27.04 10.56
N ALA A 40 20.67 28.12 9.79
CA ALA A 40 21.48 29.30 10.16
C ALA A 40 20.88 30.08 11.34
N GLU A 41 19.54 30.14 11.43
CA GLU A 41 18.82 30.78 12.53
C GLU A 41 18.71 29.89 13.78
N GLY A 42 19.22 28.65 13.72
CA GLY A 42 19.19 27.72 14.84
C GLY A 42 17.78 27.21 15.18
N ARG A 43 16.83 27.26 14.24
CA ARG A 43 15.51 26.60 14.36
C ARG A 43 15.59 25.11 14.07
N MET A 44 16.62 24.69 13.34
CA MET A 44 16.96 23.30 13.08
C MET A 44 18.44 23.08 13.37
N VAL A 45 18.79 21.94 13.97
CA VAL A 45 20.17 21.58 14.28
C VAL A 45 20.52 20.24 13.63
N SER A 46 21.55 20.23 12.80
CA SER A 46 22.09 18.99 12.23
C SER A 46 22.97 18.28 13.25
N LEU A 47 22.61 17.05 13.61
CA LEU A 47 23.37 16.24 14.56
C LEU A 47 24.43 15.37 13.84
N GLY A 48 24.24 15.08 12.55
CA GLY A 48 25.04 14.11 11.79
C GLY A 48 24.37 12.73 11.68
N GLU A 49 25.12 11.75 11.22
CA GLU A 49 24.65 10.37 11.03
C GLU A 49 24.90 9.52 12.28
N PHE A 50 23.88 8.77 12.71
CA PHE A 50 23.95 7.88 13.87
C PHE A 50 23.07 6.64 13.67
N GLY A 51 23.40 5.59 14.41
CA GLY A 51 22.54 4.42 14.58
C GLY A 51 22.82 3.31 13.58
N ASP A 52 21.76 2.56 13.27
CA ASP A 52 21.82 1.34 12.47
C ASP A 52 21.93 1.61 10.96
N LEU A 53 22.33 0.58 10.21
CA LEU A 53 22.23 0.53 8.75
C LEU A 53 20.82 0.12 8.33
N TRP A 54 20.31 0.78 7.29
CA TRP A 54 18.96 0.59 6.78
C TRP A 54 18.98 0.23 5.30
N LEU A 55 18.12 -0.70 4.90
CA LEU A 55 17.97 -1.18 3.52
C LEU A 55 16.65 -0.67 2.93
N ALA A 56 16.72 -0.07 1.74
CA ALA A 56 15.53 0.40 1.04
C ALA A 56 14.66 -0.76 0.55
N GLN A 57 13.35 -0.67 0.80
CA GLN A 57 12.35 -1.54 0.18
C GLN A 57 12.02 -1.07 -1.25
N GLN A 58 11.14 -1.80 -1.94
CA GLN A 58 10.64 -1.46 -3.28
C GLN A 58 10.00 -0.06 -3.38
N SER A 59 9.48 0.48 -2.28
CA SER A 59 8.94 1.86 -2.23
C SER A 59 10.04 2.93 -2.24
N LEU A 60 11.32 2.53 -2.20
CA LEU A 60 12.56 3.32 -2.04
C LEU A 60 12.69 4.00 -0.67
N ARG A 61 11.59 4.60 -0.19
CA ARG A 61 11.58 5.48 0.98
C ARG A 61 11.21 4.80 2.29
N THR A 62 10.64 3.59 2.22
CA THR A 62 10.45 2.74 3.39
C THR A 62 11.70 1.87 3.51
N LEU A 63 12.33 1.91 4.67
CA LEU A 63 13.59 1.24 4.95
C LEU A 63 13.38 0.20 6.05
N THR A 64 13.97 -0.98 5.86
CA THR A 64 14.06 -2.03 6.88
C THR A 64 15.42 -1.97 7.55
N ASN A 65 15.44 -2.11 8.87
CA ASN A 65 16.69 -2.12 9.64
C ASN A 65 17.49 -3.39 9.29
N ALA A 66 18.69 -3.20 8.73
CA ALA A 66 19.57 -4.28 8.31
C ALA A 66 20.59 -4.67 9.39
N SER A 67 20.81 -3.81 10.39
CA SER A 67 21.69 -4.12 11.53
C SER A 67 20.99 -4.99 12.57
N ARG A 68 19.69 -4.77 12.81
CA ARG A 68 18.93 -5.43 13.88
C ARG A 68 17.48 -5.68 13.45
N GLN A 69 16.95 -6.87 13.74
CA GLN A 69 15.52 -7.17 13.56
C GLN A 69 14.70 -6.58 14.71
N GLY A 70 14.41 -5.28 14.63
CA GLY A 70 13.70 -4.52 15.69
C GLY A 70 12.18 -4.50 15.58
N GLY A 71 11.59 -5.13 14.55
CA GLY A 71 10.15 -5.16 14.35
C GLY A 71 9.53 -3.88 13.78
N LEU A 72 10.32 -2.85 13.47
CA LEU A 72 9.82 -1.61 12.86
C LEU A 72 10.59 -1.27 11.58
N ASP A 73 9.85 -0.91 10.55
CA ASP A 73 10.37 -0.22 9.38
C ASP A 73 10.20 1.30 9.56
N ILE A 74 11.05 2.08 8.92
CA ILE A 74 10.98 3.54 8.91
C ILE A 74 10.66 4.06 7.50
N LYS A 75 9.71 4.97 7.37
CA LYS A 75 9.35 5.62 6.11
C LYS A 75 9.68 7.10 6.21
N LEU A 76 10.54 7.55 5.29
CA LEU A 76 11.08 8.91 5.28
C LEU A 76 10.67 9.65 4.00
N PRO A 77 10.64 10.99 3.98
CA PRO A 77 10.45 11.75 2.76
C PRO A 77 11.62 11.54 1.80
N LEU A 78 11.28 11.37 0.51
CA LEU A 78 12.20 11.50 -0.61
C LEU A 78 11.53 12.41 -1.64
N THR A 79 11.98 13.65 -1.78
CA THR A 79 11.46 14.60 -2.78
C THR A 79 12.00 14.26 -4.17
N ILE A 80 11.74 13.03 -4.60
CA ILE A 80 11.96 12.47 -5.93
C ILE A 80 10.58 12.25 -6.52
N TYR A 81 10.36 12.75 -7.74
CA TYR A 81 9.14 12.45 -8.48
C TYR A 81 9.24 11.03 -9.04
N ASN A 82 8.43 10.11 -8.53
CA ASN A 82 8.47 8.72 -8.96
C ASN A 82 7.06 8.23 -9.34
N THR A 83 6.96 7.66 -10.54
CA THR A 83 5.70 7.26 -11.21
C THR A 83 4.75 8.45 -11.41
N SER A 84 4.03 8.88 -10.38
CA SER A 84 2.93 9.86 -10.50
C SER A 84 2.94 10.98 -9.45
N CYS A 85 3.84 10.92 -8.46
CA CYS A 85 3.92 11.92 -7.40
C CYS A 85 5.33 12.05 -6.80
N TYR A 86 5.56 13.17 -6.12
CA TYR A 86 6.69 13.31 -5.21
C TYR A 86 6.50 12.38 -4.02
N ARG A 87 7.57 11.68 -3.62
CA ARG A 87 7.52 10.71 -2.52
C ARG A 87 7.72 11.38 -1.16
N GLY A 88 6.93 12.41 -0.86
CA GLY A 88 6.88 13.11 0.43
C GLY A 88 5.93 12.50 1.47
N ILE A 89 5.93 13.06 2.67
CA ILE A 89 5.00 12.73 3.76
C ILE A 89 4.02 13.90 3.98
N PRO A 90 2.74 13.78 3.58
CA PRO A 90 1.78 14.87 3.69
C PRO A 90 1.26 15.02 5.12
N GLY A 91 1.47 16.19 5.73
CA GLY A 91 1.05 16.47 7.11
C GLY A 91 -0.43 16.17 7.39
N LYS A 92 -1.31 16.43 6.43
CA LYS A 92 -2.76 16.16 6.55
C LYS A 92 -3.10 14.70 6.86
N TYR A 93 -2.27 13.73 6.47
CA TYR A 93 -2.52 12.31 6.75
C TYR A 93 -1.85 11.82 8.03
N ILE A 94 -0.90 12.57 8.60
CA ILE A 94 -0.05 12.08 9.68
C ILE A 94 -0.83 11.87 10.98
N ALA A 95 -1.75 12.78 11.30
CA ALA A 95 -2.62 12.61 12.48
C ALA A 95 -3.64 11.47 12.29
N ALA A 96 -4.12 11.26 11.06
CA ALA A 96 -5.15 10.28 10.75
C ALA A 96 -4.61 8.85 10.55
N GLY A 97 -3.36 8.69 10.12
CA GLY A 97 -2.76 7.39 9.79
C GLY A 97 -2.77 6.37 10.94
N PRO A 98 -2.29 6.73 12.15
CA PRO A 98 -2.35 5.84 13.32
C PRO A 98 -3.80 5.49 13.72
N LEU A 99 -4.74 6.43 13.57
CA LEU A 99 -6.16 6.20 13.86
C LEU A 99 -6.78 5.21 12.86
N ALA A 100 -6.53 5.40 11.56
CA ALA A 100 -6.98 4.49 10.51
C ALA A 100 -6.41 3.08 10.69
N SER A 101 -5.11 2.97 11.02
CA SER A 101 -4.45 1.69 11.28
C SER A 101 -5.09 0.95 12.45
N ARG A 102 -5.31 1.63 13.58
CA ARG A 102 -5.95 1.03 14.75
C ARG A 102 -7.39 0.60 14.47
N TRP A 103 -8.15 1.43 13.75
CA TRP A 103 -9.52 1.09 13.36
C TRP A 103 -9.55 -0.15 12.46
N LEU A 104 -8.70 -0.22 11.43
CA LEU A 104 -8.58 -1.39 10.57
C LEU A 104 -8.15 -2.64 11.35
N GLN A 105 -7.19 -2.53 12.26
CA GLN A 105 -6.78 -3.64 13.13
C GLN A 105 -7.95 -4.17 13.97
N GLN A 106 -8.78 -3.27 14.53
CA GLN A 106 -9.96 -3.65 15.29
C GLN A 106 -11.01 -4.32 14.41
N VAL A 107 -11.27 -3.81 13.21
CA VAL A 107 -12.18 -4.42 12.23
C VAL A 107 -11.73 -5.84 11.90
N PHE A 108 -10.46 -6.04 11.58
CA PHE A 108 -9.91 -7.36 11.21
C PHE A 108 -9.88 -8.34 12.39
N ALA A 109 -9.77 -7.85 13.62
CA ALA A 109 -9.83 -8.68 14.82
C ALA A 109 -11.27 -9.09 15.22
N THR A 110 -12.26 -8.27 14.85
CA THR A 110 -13.67 -8.44 15.27
C THR A 110 -14.50 -9.17 14.23
N ASP A 111 -14.32 -8.86 12.95
CA ASP A 111 -15.06 -9.48 11.87
C ASP A 111 -14.64 -10.95 11.69
N ALA A 112 -15.62 -11.86 11.71
CA ALA A 112 -15.35 -13.29 11.66
C ALA A 112 -14.67 -13.72 10.36
N THR A 113 -15.06 -13.14 9.22
CA THR A 113 -14.55 -13.50 7.89
C THR A 113 -13.12 -13.01 7.73
N LEU A 114 -12.84 -11.76 8.15
CA LEU A 114 -11.48 -11.22 8.13
C LEU A 114 -10.56 -12.00 9.09
N LYS A 115 -11.04 -12.32 10.29
CA LYS A 115 -10.29 -13.14 11.26
C LYS A 115 -9.99 -14.53 10.73
N GLN A 116 -10.95 -15.18 10.07
CA GLN A 116 -10.77 -16.50 9.45
C GLN A 116 -9.78 -16.47 8.29
N SER A 117 -9.77 -15.40 7.47
CA SER A 117 -8.76 -15.21 6.42
C SER A 117 -7.34 -15.06 6.97
N GLY A 118 -7.22 -14.72 8.27
CA GLY A 118 -5.97 -14.44 8.94
C GLY A 118 -5.29 -13.15 8.49
N ALA A 119 -5.95 -12.31 7.68
CA ALA A 119 -5.35 -11.08 7.17
C ALA A 119 -4.87 -10.15 8.30
N VAL A 120 -3.73 -9.49 8.08
CA VAL A 120 -3.05 -8.64 9.08
C VAL A 120 -2.90 -7.22 8.54
N ILE A 121 -3.15 -6.25 9.41
CA ILE A 121 -2.91 -4.83 9.18
C ILE A 121 -1.61 -4.44 9.87
N LEU A 122 -0.57 -4.12 9.08
CA LEU A 122 0.70 -3.61 9.60
C LEU A 122 0.51 -2.15 10.04
N GLY A 123 0.46 -1.94 11.36
CA GLY A 123 0.13 -0.64 11.93
C GLY A 123 1.22 0.40 11.72
N GLU A 124 0.82 1.66 11.76
CA GLU A 124 1.74 2.82 11.80
C GLU A 124 1.64 3.48 13.18
N PRO A 125 2.33 2.94 14.20
CA PRO A 125 2.13 3.34 15.59
C PRO A 125 2.60 4.77 15.90
N ALA A 126 3.54 5.31 15.12
CA ALA A 126 4.08 6.64 15.33
C ALA A 126 4.35 7.33 14.00
N ALA A 127 4.02 8.61 13.93
CA ALA A 127 4.36 9.46 12.80
C ALA A 127 4.52 10.91 13.26
N GLY A 128 5.30 11.68 12.51
CA GLY A 128 5.53 13.10 12.77
C GLY A 128 5.88 13.83 11.48
N TYR A 129 5.59 15.13 11.45
CA TYR A 129 5.97 16.01 10.34
C TYR A 129 6.26 17.41 10.89
N VAL A 130 7.01 18.19 10.11
CA VAL A 130 7.27 19.60 10.43
C VAL A 130 6.34 20.47 9.60
N SER A 131 5.55 21.32 10.25
CA SER A 131 4.85 22.42 9.57
C SER A 131 5.83 23.57 9.33
N HIS A 132 5.98 23.98 8.07
CA HIS A 132 6.90 25.06 7.72
C HIS A 132 6.12 26.34 7.39
N ALA A 133 6.17 27.33 8.27
CA ALA A 133 5.39 28.56 8.17
C ALA A 133 5.66 29.36 6.86
N GLY A 134 6.90 29.38 6.36
CA GLY A 134 7.24 30.11 5.13
C GLY A 134 6.53 29.56 3.89
N TYR A 135 6.82 28.31 3.49
CA TYR A 135 6.09 27.62 2.42
C TYR A 135 4.58 27.47 2.66
N ALA A 136 4.12 27.34 3.91
CA ALA A 136 2.69 27.31 4.21
C ALA A 136 1.99 28.66 3.95
N ALA A 137 2.71 29.79 4.06
CA ALA A 137 2.18 31.11 3.73
C ALA A 137 2.04 31.35 2.22
N LEU A 138 2.70 30.53 1.39
CA LEU A 138 2.63 30.63 -0.06
C LEU A 138 1.42 29.84 -0.59
N VAL A 139 0.34 30.55 -0.93
CA VAL A 139 -0.93 29.97 -1.40
C VAL A 139 -0.76 29.01 -2.59
N GLN A 140 0.21 29.28 -3.47
CA GLN A 140 0.48 28.47 -4.66
C GLN A 140 1.77 27.64 -4.56
N ALA A 141 2.36 27.47 -3.37
CA ALA A 141 3.53 26.62 -3.23
C ALA A 141 3.22 25.19 -3.68
N PRO A 142 4.06 24.58 -4.53
CA PRO A 142 3.95 23.18 -4.87
C PRO A 142 3.88 22.32 -3.60
N TYR A 143 2.94 21.36 -3.57
CA TYR A 143 2.70 20.55 -2.38
C TYR A 143 3.97 19.88 -1.85
N ARG A 144 4.93 19.56 -2.72
CA ARG A 144 6.20 18.92 -2.37
C ARG A 144 6.94 19.61 -1.23
N TYR A 145 6.85 20.95 -1.12
CA TYR A 145 7.52 21.71 -0.07
C TYR A 145 6.92 21.50 1.32
N GLN A 146 5.65 21.10 1.39
CA GLN A 146 4.96 20.77 2.64
C GLN A 146 5.22 19.32 3.09
N GLU A 147 5.86 18.51 2.24
CA GLU A 147 5.99 17.06 2.45
C GLU A 147 7.45 16.61 2.67
N MET A 148 8.39 17.54 2.89
CA MET A 148 9.85 17.29 2.86
C MET A 148 10.46 16.80 4.18
N LEU A 149 9.80 17.06 5.31
CA LEU A 149 10.27 16.75 6.66
C LEU A 149 9.18 16.01 7.44
N GLY A 150 9.45 14.75 7.74
CA GLY A 150 8.58 13.89 8.51
C GLY A 150 9.13 12.49 8.66
N VAL A 151 8.43 11.66 9.40
CA VAL A 151 8.78 10.27 9.66
C VAL A 151 7.50 9.48 9.92
N ILE A 152 7.43 8.26 9.43
CA ILE A 152 6.43 7.27 9.82
C ILE A 152 7.17 6.01 10.26
N TRP A 153 6.83 5.49 11.43
CA TRP A 153 7.24 4.17 11.89
C TRP A 153 6.12 3.18 11.59
N ARG A 154 6.48 2.04 11.02
CA ARG A 154 5.53 1.00 10.64
C ARG A 154 5.95 -0.34 11.23
N GLU A 155 4.98 -1.14 11.64
CA GLU A 155 5.22 -2.53 12.01
C GLU A 155 5.80 -3.34 10.84
N ASN A 156 6.94 -3.98 11.09
CA ASN A 156 7.55 -4.92 10.16
C ASN A 156 6.81 -6.28 10.23
N PRO A 157 6.65 -7.01 9.10
CA PRO A 157 6.03 -8.34 9.09
C PRO A 157 6.52 -9.31 10.16
N CYS A 158 7.81 -9.28 10.54
CA CYS A 158 8.36 -10.21 11.53
C CYS A 158 7.65 -10.18 12.90
N ARG A 159 6.95 -9.10 13.26
CA ARG A 159 6.12 -9.03 14.48
C ARG A 159 4.91 -9.98 14.45
N TRP A 160 4.46 -10.34 13.25
CA TRP A 160 3.21 -11.04 12.98
C TRP A 160 3.40 -12.42 12.31
N LEU A 161 4.64 -12.77 11.97
CA LEU A 161 4.98 -14.05 11.37
C LEU A 161 5.25 -15.11 12.45
N LYS A 162 4.88 -16.34 12.14
CA LYS A 162 5.33 -17.52 12.89
C LYS A 162 6.78 -17.84 12.51
N PRO A 163 7.54 -18.57 13.34
CA PRO A 163 8.94 -18.88 13.07
C PRO A 163 9.20 -19.61 11.74
N ASP A 164 8.21 -20.33 11.21
CA ASP A 164 8.29 -21.11 9.98
C ASP A 164 7.68 -20.40 8.76
N GLU A 165 7.41 -19.10 8.87
CA GLU A 165 6.85 -18.28 7.81
C GLU A 165 7.88 -17.25 7.31
N SER A 166 7.86 -16.99 6.01
CA SER A 166 8.70 -15.98 5.36
C SER A 166 7.83 -14.97 4.60
N PRO A 167 8.11 -13.65 4.71
CA PRO A 167 7.35 -12.64 3.98
C PRO A 167 7.87 -12.51 2.55
N ILE A 168 6.97 -12.49 1.57
CA ILE A 168 7.27 -12.08 0.19
C ILE A 168 6.31 -10.98 -0.26
N LEU A 169 6.74 -10.06 -1.11
CA LEU A 169 5.80 -9.18 -1.80
C LEU A 169 5.02 -9.99 -2.83
N MET A 170 3.74 -9.69 -3.04
CA MET A 170 2.95 -10.37 -4.07
C MET A 170 3.49 -10.12 -5.49
N ALA A 171 4.20 -9.02 -5.70
CA ALA A 171 4.96 -8.76 -6.93
C ALA A 171 5.94 -9.89 -7.30
N THR A 172 6.46 -10.64 -6.32
CA THR A 172 7.33 -11.80 -6.55
C THR A 172 6.68 -12.85 -7.45
N LEU A 173 5.35 -12.96 -7.43
CA LEU A 173 4.61 -13.91 -8.27
C LEU A 173 4.57 -13.53 -9.75
N MET A 174 5.03 -12.32 -10.11
CA MET A 174 5.17 -11.84 -11.49
C MET A 174 6.56 -12.09 -12.06
N GLU A 175 7.50 -12.55 -11.23
CA GLU A 175 8.91 -12.65 -11.60
C GLU A 175 9.23 -14.00 -12.26
N CYS A 176 10.25 -13.98 -13.11
CA CYS A 176 10.91 -15.16 -13.66
C CYS A 176 12.41 -15.06 -13.42
N ASP A 177 13.09 -16.20 -13.39
CA ASP A 177 14.55 -16.24 -13.40
C ASP A 177 15.14 -16.00 -14.81
N GLU A 178 16.47 -16.06 -14.92
CA GLU A 178 17.21 -15.90 -16.19
C GLU A 178 16.84 -16.95 -17.25
N ASN A 179 16.30 -18.10 -16.82
CA ASN A 179 15.84 -19.18 -17.69
C ASN A 179 14.34 -19.08 -18.01
N ASN A 180 13.72 -17.94 -17.69
CA ASN A 180 12.28 -17.66 -17.82
C ASN A 180 11.39 -18.62 -17.00
N GLN A 181 11.91 -19.26 -15.95
CA GLN A 181 11.10 -20.09 -15.06
C GLN A 181 10.34 -19.20 -14.07
N PRO A 182 8.99 -19.28 -14.01
CA PRO A 182 8.21 -18.46 -13.10
C PRO A 182 8.48 -18.82 -11.64
N LEU A 183 8.73 -17.81 -10.79
CA LEU A 183 8.91 -18.03 -9.35
C LEU A 183 7.64 -18.60 -8.69
N ILE A 184 6.45 -18.25 -9.18
CA ILE A 184 5.18 -18.85 -8.73
C ILE A 184 5.17 -20.38 -8.92
N GLY A 185 5.81 -20.89 -9.98
CA GLY A 185 5.96 -22.35 -10.19
C GLY A 185 6.78 -23.00 -9.09
N ALA A 186 7.92 -22.40 -8.72
CA ALA A 186 8.75 -22.91 -7.63
C ALA A 186 8.02 -22.95 -6.27
N TYR A 187 7.14 -21.98 -5.99
CA TYR A 187 6.30 -22.02 -4.78
C TYR A 187 5.27 -23.15 -4.83
N ILE A 188 4.66 -23.40 -5.99
CA ILE A 188 3.73 -24.51 -6.20
C ILE A 188 4.47 -25.85 -6.02
N ASP A 189 5.62 -26.03 -6.64
CA ASP A 189 6.43 -27.25 -6.51
C ASP A 189 6.83 -27.52 -5.05
N CYS A 190 7.29 -26.48 -4.34
CA CYS A 190 7.64 -26.57 -2.92
C CYS A 190 6.45 -26.91 -2.02
N SER A 191 5.23 -26.53 -2.42
CA SER A 191 4.02 -26.79 -1.65
C SER A 191 3.54 -28.24 -1.70
N GLY A 192 3.89 -28.98 -2.76
CA GLY A 192 3.33 -30.30 -3.03
C GLY A 192 1.84 -30.29 -3.38
N LEU A 193 1.24 -29.12 -3.61
CA LEU A 193 -0.13 -28.95 -4.08
C LEU A 193 -0.17 -28.90 -5.61
N ASP A 194 -1.31 -29.26 -6.19
CA ASP A 194 -1.58 -28.90 -7.58
C ASP A 194 -1.80 -27.37 -7.72
N ALA A 195 -1.58 -26.87 -8.93
CA ALA A 195 -1.64 -25.44 -9.21
C ALA A 195 -3.02 -24.81 -8.95
N GLU A 196 -4.12 -25.54 -9.16
CA GLU A 196 -5.46 -25.00 -8.97
C GLU A 196 -5.80 -24.84 -7.48
N THR A 197 -5.44 -25.83 -6.67
CA THR A 197 -5.57 -25.74 -5.20
C THR A 197 -4.73 -24.60 -4.64
N TRP A 198 -3.49 -24.45 -5.14
CA TRP A 198 -2.61 -23.35 -4.72
C TRP A 198 -3.17 -21.97 -5.09
N LEU A 199 -3.69 -21.81 -6.31
CA LEU A 199 -4.33 -20.57 -6.75
C LEU A 199 -5.61 -20.26 -5.97
N THR A 200 -6.42 -21.27 -5.69
CA THR A 200 -7.63 -21.14 -4.86
C THR A 200 -7.26 -20.61 -3.46
N GLN A 201 -6.20 -21.16 -2.87
CA GLN A 201 -5.67 -20.67 -1.59
C GLN A 201 -5.19 -19.22 -1.69
N LEU A 202 -4.43 -18.86 -2.74
CA LEU A 202 -3.99 -17.49 -2.97
C LEU A 202 -5.17 -16.52 -3.04
N PHE A 203 -6.22 -16.85 -3.81
CA PHE A 203 -7.39 -15.99 -3.96
C PHE A 203 -8.20 -15.86 -2.67
N ARG A 204 -8.34 -16.94 -1.89
CA ARG A 204 -8.97 -16.89 -0.56
C ARG A 204 -8.19 -16.01 0.42
N VAL A 205 -6.86 -16.10 0.38
CA VAL A 205 -5.98 -15.33 1.26
C VAL A 205 -5.97 -13.84 0.91
N VAL A 206 -6.06 -13.48 -0.38
CA VAL A 206 -5.87 -12.10 -0.83
C VAL A 206 -7.19 -11.42 -1.19
N VAL A 207 -7.97 -11.99 -2.11
CA VAL A 207 -9.10 -11.30 -2.72
C VAL A 207 -10.30 -11.25 -1.77
N VAL A 208 -10.58 -12.34 -1.05
CA VAL A 208 -11.72 -12.40 -0.13
C VAL A 208 -11.67 -11.31 0.95
N PRO A 209 -10.57 -11.12 1.72
CA PRO A 209 -10.55 -10.05 2.73
C PRO A 209 -10.65 -8.65 2.14
N LEU A 210 -10.05 -8.40 0.97
CA LEU A 210 -10.16 -7.11 0.28
C LEU A 210 -11.59 -6.82 -0.18
N TYR A 211 -12.24 -7.82 -0.80
CA TYR A 211 -13.61 -7.68 -1.28
C TYR A 211 -14.62 -7.62 -0.14
N HIS A 212 -14.39 -8.36 0.94
CA HIS A 212 -15.21 -8.30 2.14
C HIS A 212 -15.15 -6.92 2.80
N LEU A 213 -13.95 -6.35 2.96
CA LEU A 213 -13.74 -5.01 3.48
C LEU A 213 -14.50 -3.96 2.63
N LEU A 214 -14.43 -4.08 1.30
CA LEU A 214 -15.15 -3.21 0.37
C LEU A 214 -16.68 -3.35 0.54
N CYS A 215 -17.22 -4.56 0.45
CA CYS A 215 -18.66 -4.78 0.44
C CYS A 215 -19.33 -4.50 1.78
N ARG A 216 -18.71 -4.90 2.90
CA ARG A 216 -19.28 -4.76 4.25
C ARG A 216 -19.01 -3.39 4.85
N TYR A 217 -17.80 -2.87 4.69
CA TYR A 217 -17.38 -1.64 5.35
C TYR A 217 -17.27 -0.44 4.41
N GLY A 218 -17.42 -0.61 3.09
CA GLY A 218 -17.31 0.50 2.15
C GLY A 218 -15.91 1.09 2.10
N VAL A 219 -14.89 0.30 2.46
CA VAL A 219 -13.48 0.71 2.50
C VAL A 219 -12.72 -0.02 1.42
N ALA A 220 -12.01 0.72 0.57
CA ALA A 220 -11.06 0.17 -0.38
C ALA A 220 -9.63 0.50 0.03
N LEU A 221 -8.74 -0.46 -0.19
CA LEU A 221 -7.30 -0.33 0.00
C LEU A 221 -6.62 -0.59 -1.35
N ILE A 222 -5.65 0.25 -1.72
CA ILE A 222 -4.88 0.00 -2.93
C ILE A 222 -4.06 -1.28 -2.77
N ALA A 223 -4.43 -2.28 -3.58
CA ALA A 223 -4.02 -3.68 -3.44
C ALA A 223 -2.99 -4.12 -4.50
N HIS A 224 -1.98 -3.30 -4.80
CA HIS A 224 -0.97 -3.65 -5.80
C HIS A 224 0.16 -4.52 -5.23
N GLY A 225 0.95 -5.14 -6.12
CA GLY A 225 1.96 -6.14 -5.76
C GLY A 225 3.02 -5.70 -4.73
N GLN A 226 3.35 -4.41 -4.64
CA GLN A 226 4.30 -3.88 -3.64
C GLN A 226 3.69 -3.61 -2.24
N ASN A 227 2.37 -3.45 -2.13
CA ASN A 227 1.68 -3.15 -0.86
C ASN A 227 1.08 -4.41 -0.22
N ILE A 228 0.98 -5.49 -0.98
CA ILE A 228 0.57 -6.81 -0.49
C ILE A 228 1.82 -7.62 -0.14
N THR A 229 1.91 -8.02 1.12
CA THR A 229 2.90 -9.00 1.59
C THR A 229 2.20 -10.32 1.91
N LEU A 230 2.75 -11.44 1.47
CA LEU A 230 2.25 -12.78 1.76
C LEU A 230 3.13 -13.44 2.81
N ALA A 231 2.53 -14.03 3.84
CA ALA A 231 3.22 -14.95 4.72
C ALA A 231 3.27 -16.33 4.04
N MET A 232 4.46 -16.79 3.66
CA MET A 232 4.67 -18.05 2.97
C MET A 232 5.18 -19.11 3.94
N LYS A 233 4.60 -20.30 3.90
CA LYS A 233 5.10 -21.48 4.63
C LYS A 233 5.13 -22.67 3.69
N LYS A 234 6.31 -23.25 3.50
CA LYS A 234 6.54 -24.39 2.59
C LYS A 234 5.84 -24.19 1.24
N GLY A 235 6.09 -23.07 0.56
CA GLY A 235 5.47 -22.78 -0.73
C GLY A 235 4.05 -22.23 -0.69
N VAL A 236 3.30 -22.36 0.41
CA VAL A 236 1.86 -22.00 0.46
C VAL A 236 1.63 -20.62 1.11
N PRO A 237 0.84 -19.72 0.49
CA PRO A 237 0.42 -18.48 1.14
C PRO A 237 -0.55 -18.77 2.29
N GLN A 238 -0.16 -18.37 3.51
CA GLN A 238 -0.94 -18.60 4.73
C GLN A 238 -1.96 -17.48 4.98
N ARG A 239 -1.52 -16.23 4.79
CA ARG A 239 -2.32 -15.02 4.99
C ARG A 239 -1.68 -13.82 4.31
N VAL A 240 -2.47 -12.77 4.14
CA VAL A 240 -2.01 -11.48 3.61
C VAL A 240 -1.68 -10.51 4.75
N LEU A 241 -0.60 -9.75 4.60
CA LEU A 241 -0.25 -8.61 5.43
C LEU A 241 -0.33 -7.35 4.56
N LEU A 242 -1.17 -6.42 4.98
CA LEU A 242 -1.47 -5.18 4.26
C LEU A 242 -0.72 -4.01 4.91
N LYS A 243 -0.21 -3.10 4.08
CA LYS A 243 0.50 -1.89 4.50
C LYS A 243 0.18 -0.71 3.57
N ASP A 244 0.65 0.48 3.93
CA ASP A 244 0.48 1.73 3.18
C ASP A 244 -1.01 2.12 3.01
N PHE A 245 -1.64 2.55 4.11
CA PHE A 245 -3.03 3.03 4.09
C PHE A 245 -3.13 4.56 3.91
N GLN A 246 -2.09 5.29 4.33
CA GLN A 246 -2.07 6.75 4.27
C GLN A 246 -2.01 7.25 2.82
N GLY A 247 -3.11 7.83 2.36
CA GLY A 247 -3.27 8.34 0.99
C GLY A 247 -3.71 7.29 -0.04
N ASP A 248 -3.74 6.02 0.37
CA ASP A 248 -4.04 4.85 -0.46
C ASP A 248 -5.29 4.07 0.04
N MET A 249 -5.99 4.62 1.04
CA MET A 249 -7.31 4.20 1.49
C MET A 249 -8.38 5.12 0.88
N ARG A 250 -9.51 4.53 0.46
CA ARG A 250 -10.69 5.26 -0.04
C ARG A 250 -11.95 4.72 0.58
N LEU A 251 -12.97 5.58 0.66
CA LEU A 251 -14.27 5.25 1.24
C LEU A 251 -15.37 5.36 0.18
N VAL A 252 -16.48 4.65 0.41
CA VAL A 252 -17.70 4.84 -0.36
C VAL A 252 -18.40 6.16 0.04
N LYS A 253 -19.07 6.79 -0.92
CA LYS A 253 -19.92 7.97 -0.69
C LYS A 253 -21.19 7.64 0.09
N ASP A 254 -21.73 6.45 -0.11
CA ASP A 254 -22.92 5.98 0.58
C ASP A 254 -22.64 5.85 2.09
N ALA A 255 -23.67 6.04 2.91
CA ALA A 255 -23.54 5.90 4.36
C ALA A 255 -23.82 4.43 4.74
N PHE A 256 -22.77 3.72 5.12
CA PHE A 256 -22.88 2.36 5.65
C PHE A 256 -22.87 2.41 7.17
N PRO A 257 -23.82 1.76 7.87
CA PRO A 257 -23.81 1.73 9.34
C PRO A 257 -22.49 1.21 9.92
N GLU A 258 -21.83 0.28 9.25
CA GLU A 258 -20.54 -0.26 9.68
C GLU A 258 -19.42 0.79 9.70
N MET A 259 -19.55 1.85 8.89
CA MET A 259 -18.62 2.97 8.87
C MET A 259 -18.82 3.93 10.03
N ASP A 260 -19.91 3.86 10.80
CA ASP A 260 -20.19 4.77 11.92
C ASP A 260 -19.08 4.75 12.98
N SER A 261 -18.38 3.61 13.08
CA SER A 261 -17.23 3.41 13.96
C SER A 261 -15.93 4.08 13.49
N LEU A 262 -15.84 4.53 12.24
CA LEU A 262 -14.64 5.16 11.67
C LEU A 262 -14.47 6.58 12.25
N PRO A 263 -13.30 6.92 12.85
CA PRO A 263 -13.06 8.24 13.43
C PRO A 263 -13.25 9.38 12.42
N GLN A 264 -13.78 10.51 12.88
CA GLN A 264 -14.11 11.64 12.00
C GLN A 264 -12.85 12.24 11.36
N GLU A 265 -11.74 12.29 12.09
CA GLU A 265 -10.44 12.75 11.61
C GLU A 265 -9.93 11.93 10.41
N VAL A 266 -10.27 10.64 10.38
CA VAL A 266 -9.95 9.76 9.26
C VAL A 266 -10.88 10.04 8.08
N ARG A 267 -12.18 10.23 8.33
CA ARG A 267 -13.17 10.55 7.29
C ARG A 267 -12.85 11.86 6.58
N ASP A 268 -12.48 12.90 7.34
CA ASP A 268 -12.26 14.25 6.83
C ASP A 268 -11.11 14.32 5.81
N VAL A 269 -10.10 13.45 5.97
CA VAL A 269 -8.92 13.43 5.09
C VAL A 269 -8.98 12.34 4.02
N THR A 270 -9.91 11.39 4.12
CA THR A 270 -10.01 10.25 3.20
C THR A 270 -11.00 10.52 2.07
N ALA A 271 -10.58 10.27 0.83
CA ALA A 271 -11.42 10.51 -0.34
C ALA A 271 -12.64 9.58 -0.36
N ARG A 272 -13.81 10.14 -0.68
CA ARG A 272 -15.07 9.40 -0.83
C ARG A 272 -15.48 9.30 -2.30
N LEU A 273 -15.61 8.09 -2.81
CA LEU A 273 -15.96 7.79 -4.21
C LEU A 273 -17.30 7.04 -4.29
N SER A 274 -18.00 7.14 -5.43
CA SER A 274 -19.17 6.26 -5.64
C SER A 274 -18.70 4.81 -5.82
N ALA A 275 -19.62 3.85 -5.65
CA ALA A 275 -19.29 2.43 -5.77
C ALA A 275 -18.63 2.06 -7.09
N ASP A 276 -19.11 2.63 -8.21
CA ASP A 276 -18.54 2.40 -9.54
C ASP A 276 -17.08 2.85 -9.66
N TYR A 277 -16.65 3.88 -8.92
CA TYR A 277 -15.24 4.27 -8.89
C TYR A 277 -14.45 3.47 -7.87
N LEU A 278 -15.04 3.16 -6.71
CA LEU A 278 -14.36 2.48 -5.62
C LEU A 278 -13.98 1.04 -5.97
N ILE A 279 -14.79 0.36 -6.79
CA ILE A 279 -14.51 -1.01 -7.24
C ILE A 279 -13.21 -1.11 -8.05
N HIS A 280 -12.75 -0.01 -8.65
CA HIS A 280 -11.50 0.02 -9.40
C HIS A 280 -10.24 -0.14 -8.54
N ASP A 281 -10.28 0.18 -7.25
CA ASP A 281 -9.14 -0.11 -6.37
C ASP A 281 -8.89 -1.63 -6.28
N LEU A 282 -9.93 -2.46 -6.47
CA LEU A 282 -9.80 -3.91 -6.59
C LEU A 282 -9.65 -4.37 -8.05
N GLN A 283 -10.53 -3.96 -8.97
CA GLN A 283 -10.44 -4.41 -10.37
C GLN A 283 -9.18 -3.89 -11.06
N THR A 284 -8.97 -2.58 -11.07
CA THR A 284 -7.78 -1.99 -11.69
C THR A 284 -6.55 -2.19 -10.81
N GLY A 285 -6.66 -1.89 -9.51
CA GLY A 285 -5.55 -1.92 -8.55
C GLY A 285 -5.04 -3.31 -8.18
N HIS A 286 -5.83 -4.36 -8.44
CA HIS A 286 -5.40 -5.74 -8.21
C HIS A 286 -5.55 -6.61 -9.47
N PHE A 287 -6.73 -6.74 -10.08
CA PHE A 287 -6.90 -7.69 -11.18
C PHE A 287 -6.09 -7.28 -12.42
N VAL A 288 -6.17 -6.01 -12.83
CA VAL A 288 -5.49 -5.51 -14.03
C VAL A 288 -4.00 -5.25 -13.79
N THR A 289 -3.59 -4.87 -12.58
CA THR A 289 -2.19 -4.49 -12.28
C THR A 289 -1.39 -5.56 -11.56
N VAL A 290 -2.04 -6.64 -11.11
CA VAL A 290 -1.38 -7.81 -10.50
C VAL A 290 -1.74 -9.08 -11.25
N LEU A 291 -3.01 -9.49 -11.24
CA LEU A 291 -3.40 -10.81 -11.76
C LEU A 291 -3.19 -10.94 -13.27
N ARG A 292 -3.37 -9.87 -14.04
CA ARG A 292 -3.04 -9.82 -15.49
C ARG A 292 -1.58 -10.19 -15.79
N PHE A 293 -0.66 -10.00 -14.85
CA PHE A 293 0.75 -10.38 -15.03
C PHE A 293 1.07 -11.76 -14.46
N VAL A 294 0.22 -12.29 -13.57
CA VAL A 294 0.36 -13.65 -13.00
C VAL A 294 -0.30 -14.70 -13.91
N SER A 295 -1.46 -14.41 -14.50
CA SER A 295 -2.20 -15.37 -15.34
C SER A 295 -1.41 -15.88 -16.56
N PRO A 296 -0.58 -15.08 -17.27
CA PRO A 296 0.24 -15.60 -18.36
C PRO A 296 1.35 -16.55 -17.88
N LEU A 297 1.86 -16.35 -16.66
CA LEU A 297 2.85 -17.24 -16.05
C LEU A 297 2.23 -18.59 -15.71
N MET A 298 1.02 -18.57 -15.15
CA MET A 298 0.25 -19.78 -14.89
C MET A 298 -0.12 -20.53 -16.17
N ALA A 299 -0.42 -19.82 -17.27
CA ALA A 299 -0.66 -20.43 -18.56
C ALA A 299 0.57 -21.21 -19.07
N ARG A 300 1.78 -20.71 -18.85
CA ARG A 300 3.03 -21.43 -19.16
C ARG A 300 3.25 -22.66 -18.29
N LEU A 301 2.67 -22.69 -17.09
CA LEU A 301 2.68 -23.83 -16.16
C LEU A 301 1.49 -24.78 -16.37
N GLY A 302 0.73 -24.64 -17.46
CA GLY A 302 -0.36 -25.54 -17.81
C GLY A 302 -1.74 -25.16 -17.25
N VAL A 303 -1.90 -23.98 -16.65
CA VAL A 303 -3.20 -23.44 -16.19
C VAL A 303 -3.63 -22.27 -17.09
N PRO A 304 -4.46 -22.49 -18.13
CA PRO A 304 -4.88 -21.43 -19.05
C PRO A 304 -5.57 -20.27 -18.32
N GLU A 305 -5.47 -19.05 -18.86
CA GLU A 305 -6.05 -17.87 -18.21
C GLU A 305 -7.54 -18.00 -17.91
N ARG A 306 -8.31 -18.64 -18.81
CA ARG A 306 -9.72 -18.92 -18.57
C ARG A 306 -9.93 -19.74 -17.29
N ARG A 307 -9.11 -20.79 -17.07
CA ARG A 307 -9.18 -21.61 -15.86
C ARG A 307 -8.74 -20.82 -14.62
N PHE A 308 -7.68 -20.02 -14.74
CA PHE A 308 -7.22 -19.13 -13.68
C PHE A 308 -8.34 -18.21 -13.16
N TYR A 309 -9.06 -17.54 -14.07
CA TYR A 309 -10.17 -16.67 -13.69
C TYR A 309 -11.43 -17.44 -13.27
N GLN A 310 -11.66 -18.66 -13.78
CA GLN A 310 -12.73 -19.54 -13.26
C GLN A 310 -12.53 -19.90 -11.78
N LEU A 311 -11.30 -20.16 -11.35
CA LEU A 311 -10.99 -20.41 -9.94
C LEU A 311 -11.29 -19.18 -9.07
N LEU A 312 -10.93 -17.98 -9.55
CA LEU A 312 -11.26 -16.74 -8.87
C LEU A 312 -12.78 -16.49 -8.78
N VAL A 313 -13.52 -16.78 -9.86
CA VAL A 313 -14.99 -16.73 -9.89
C VAL A 313 -15.58 -17.67 -8.84
N ALA A 314 -15.09 -18.92 -8.77
CA ALA A 314 -15.57 -19.90 -7.80
C ALA A 314 -15.34 -19.43 -6.36
N VAL A 315 -14.12 -18.98 -6.03
CA VAL A 315 -13.78 -18.45 -4.69
C VAL A 315 -14.68 -17.27 -4.30
N LEU A 316 -14.92 -16.33 -5.21
CA LEU A 316 -15.81 -15.21 -4.95
C LEU A 316 -17.28 -15.65 -4.80
N SER A 317 -17.70 -16.65 -5.58
CA SER A 317 -19.07 -17.16 -5.55
C SER A 317 -19.37 -17.89 -4.24
N ASP A 318 -18.46 -18.76 -3.78
CA ASP A 318 -18.55 -19.45 -2.50
C ASP A 318 -18.61 -18.43 -1.35
N TYR A 319 -17.70 -17.45 -1.36
CA TYR A 319 -17.71 -16.36 -0.38
C TYR A 319 -19.05 -15.59 -0.36
N MET A 320 -19.61 -15.24 -1.52
CA MET A 320 -20.89 -14.53 -1.58
C MET A 320 -22.06 -15.40 -1.11
N GLN A 321 -22.02 -16.71 -1.38
CA GLN A 321 -23.03 -17.67 -0.90
C GLN A 321 -23.02 -17.82 0.63
N GLU A 322 -21.85 -17.73 1.26
CA GLU A 322 -21.69 -17.72 2.72
C GLU A 322 -22.23 -16.44 3.37
N HIS A 323 -22.49 -15.37 2.60
CA HIS A 323 -22.91 -14.05 3.10
C HIS A 323 -24.18 -13.53 2.41
N PRO A 324 -25.30 -14.29 2.42
CA PRO A 324 -26.53 -13.91 1.70
C PRO A 324 -27.11 -12.56 2.15
N GLN A 325 -26.89 -12.18 3.41
CA GLN A 325 -27.27 -10.87 3.97
C GLN A 325 -26.62 -9.67 3.26
N MET A 326 -25.55 -9.89 2.49
CA MET A 326 -24.83 -8.85 1.73
C MET A 326 -25.21 -8.79 0.25
N SER A 327 -26.25 -9.52 -0.19
CA SER A 327 -26.64 -9.58 -1.61
C SER A 327 -26.77 -8.20 -2.28
N ALA A 328 -27.38 -7.22 -1.59
CA ALA A 328 -27.46 -5.84 -2.09
C ALA A 328 -26.09 -5.15 -2.20
N ARG A 329 -25.16 -5.42 -1.28
CA ARG A 329 -23.77 -4.91 -1.33
C ARG A 329 -22.98 -5.56 -2.47
N PHE A 330 -23.21 -6.84 -2.76
CA PHE A 330 -22.59 -7.50 -3.91
C PHE A 330 -23.12 -6.96 -5.24
N ALA A 331 -24.42 -6.64 -5.31
CA ALA A 331 -24.97 -5.95 -6.47
C ALA A 331 -24.35 -4.56 -6.67
N LEU A 332 -24.17 -3.80 -5.58
CA LEU A 332 -23.55 -2.48 -5.58
C LEU A 332 -22.07 -2.53 -6.03
N PHE A 333 -21.32 -3.52 -5.56
CA PHE A 333 -19.91 -3.74 -5.90
C PHE A 333 -19.70 -4.97 -6.79
N SER A 334 -20.50 -5.10 -7.86
CA SER A 334 -20.45 -6.30 -8.70
C SER A 334 -19.15 -6.41 -9.49
N LEU A 335 -18.39 -7.48 -9.23
CA LEU A 335 -17.18 -7.84 -9.97
C LEU A 335 -17.48 -8.59 -11.28
N PHE A 336 -18.75 -8.87 -11.59
CA PHE A 336 -19.19 -9.71 -12.70
C PHE A 336 -19.93 -8.93 -13.80
N LYS A 337 -19.83 -7.60 -13.82
CA LYS A 337 -20.28 -6.80 -14.97
C LYS A 337 -19.51 -7.24 -16.23
N PRO A 338 -20.12 -7.22 -17.43
CA PRO A 338 -19.46 -7.68 -18.67
C PRO A 338 -18.23 -6.85 -19.05
N GLN A 339 -18.19 -5.59 -18.61
CA GLN A 339 -17.18 -4.61 -18.95
C GLN A 339 -16.56 -4.00 -17.68
N ILE A 340 -15.30 -3.59 -17.79
CA ILE A 340 -14.54 -2.85 -16.77
C ILE A 340 -14.05 -1.55 -17.40
N ILE A 341 -14.19 -0.44 -16.69
CA ILE A 341 -13.66 0.85 -17.15
C ILE A 341 -12.14 0.77 -17.26
N ARG A 342 -11.61 1.17 -18.43
CA ARG A 342 -10.18 1.14 -18.70
C ARG A 342 -9.50 2.38 -18.16
N VAL A 343 -8.79 2.22 -17.04
CA VAL A 343 -7.92 3.26 -16.48
C VAL A 343 -6.54 3.18 -17.15
N VAL A 344 -6.09 4.27 -17.78
CA VAL A 344 -4.77 4.33 -18.41
C VAL A 344 -3.79 5.20 -17.61
N LEU A 345 -2.67 4.60 -17.23
CA LEU A 345 -1.62 5.24 -16.41
C LEU A 345 -0.45 5.75 -17.26
N ASN A 346 0.02 4.93 -18.21
CA ASN A 346 1.22 5.25 -19.00
C ASN A 346 1.04 6.46 -19.93
N PRO A 347 -0.05 6.58 -20.72
CA PRO A 347 -0.22 7.74 -21.61
C PRO A 347 -0.22 9.04 -20.81
N VAL A 348 -0.98 9.09 -19.70
CA VAL A 348 -1.02 10.26 -18.84
C VAL A 348 0.37 10.63 -18.35
N LYS A 349 1.13 9.66 -17.85
CA LYS A 349 2.50 9.89 -17.38
C LYS A 349 3.41 10.42 -18.49
N LEU A 350 3.38 9.80 -19.65
CA LEU A 350 4.27 10.14 -20.77
C LEU A 350 3.93 11.50 -21.41
N THR A 351 2.70 12.00 -21.23
CA THR A 351 2.26 13.27 -21.78
C THR A 351 2.05 14.36 -20.74
N TRP A 352 2.27 14.12 -19.44
CA TRP A 352 2.00 15.09 -18.37
C TRP A 352 3.04 16.22 -18.39
N PRO A 353 2.66 17.48 -18.71
CA PRO A 353 3.62 18.56 -18.91
C PRO A 353 4.10 19.20 -17.60
N ASP A 354 3.33 19.07 -16.51
CA ASP A 354 3.52 19.86 -15.29
C ASP A 354 3.95 19.01 -14.10
N GLN A 355 5.22 18.56 -14.10
CA GLN A 355 5.77 17.76 -13.01
C GLN A 355 5.97 18.56 -11.71
N ASP A 356 5.98 19.89 -11.78
CA ASP A 356 6.18 20.80 -10.64
C ASP A 356 4.90 21.53 -10.18
N GLY A 357 3.76 21.22 -10.79
CA GLY A 357 2.46 21.77 -10.44
C GLY A 357 2.00 21.42 -9.03
N GLY A 358 1.05 22.21 -8.52
CA GLY A 358 0.46 22.03 -7.18
C GLY A 358 -0.42 20.78 -7.04
N SER A 359 -0.69 20.04 -8.12
CA SER A 359 -1.63 18.91 -8.15
C SER A 359 -0.93 17.59 -8.44
N ARG A 360 -1.53 16.49 -7.95
CA ARG A 360 -1.09 15.12 -8.29
C ARG A 360 -1.72 14.71 -9.62
N MET A 361 -0.98 13.96 -10.42
CA MET A 361 -1.48 13.42 -11.69
C MET A 361 -2.72 12.55 -11.47
N LEU A 362 -3.79 12.81 -12.21
CA LEU A 362 -5.00 11.99 -12.20
C LEU A 362 -5.01 11.03 -13.39
N PRO A 363 -5.56 9.82 -13.24
CA PRO A 363 -5.66 8.88 -14.36
C PRO A 363 -6.63 9.38 -15.44
N ASN A 364 -6.47 8.86 -16.66
CA ASN A 364 -7.42 9.05 -17.75
C ASN A 364 -8.16 7.73 -18.03
N TYR A 365 -9.32 7.83 -18.68
CA TYR A 365 -10.19 6.70 -18.98
C TYR A 365 -10.36 6.54 -20.49
N LEU A 366 -10.36 5.29 -20.96
CA LEU A 366 -10.60 4.93 -22.37
C LEU A 366 -11.79 3.98 -22.48
N GLU A 367 -12.03 3.46 -23.69
CA GLU A 367 -13.01 2.42 -23.97
C GLU A 367 -12.88 1.23 -23.02
N ASP A 368 -14.04 0.76 -22.57
CA ASP A 368 -14.18 -0.33 -21.61
C ASP A 368 -13.55 -1.64 -22.13
N LEU A 369 -13.00 -2.41 -21.19
CA LEU A 369 -12.44 -3.73 -21.45
C LEU A 369 -13.45 -4.81 -21.12
N GLN A 370 -13.42 -5.92 -21.86
CA GLN A 370 -14.15 -7.12 -21.45
C GLN A 370 -13.62 -7.64 -20.11
N ASN A 371 -14.53 -8.01 -19.21
CA ASN A 371 -14.19 -8.51 -17.89
C ASN A 371 -13.84 -10.01 -17.93
N PRO A 372 -12.60 -10.43 -17.56
CA PRO A 372 -12.23 -11.84 -17.53
C PRO A 372 -13.10 -12.70 -16.61
N LEU A 373 -13.59 -12.16 -15.49
CA LEU A 373 -14.48 -12.89 -14.57
C LEU A 373 -15.84 -13.17 -15.23
N TRP A 374 -16.36 -12.22 -16.01
CA TRP A 374 -17.60 -12.42 -16.77
C TRP A 374 -17.38 -13.38 -17.93
N LEU A 375 -16.27 -13.27 -18.67
CA LEU A 375 -15.96 -14.19 -19.77
C LEU A 375 -15.75 -15.63 -19.27
N ALA A 376 -15.16 -15.80 -18.09
CA ALA A 376 -14.92 -17.10 -17.47
C ALA A 376 -16.21 -17.82 -17.03
N THR A 377 -17.32 -17.09 -16.85
CA THR A 377 -18.63 -17.65 -16.48
C THR A 377 -19.52 -17.96 -17.68
N ARG A 378 -19.06 -17.65 -18.91
CA ARG A 378 -19.76 -18.00 -20.15
C ARG A 378 -19.17 -19.26 -20.76
N ASP A 379 -20.03 -20.06 -21.37
CA ASP A 379 -19.66 -21.29 -22.09
C ASP A 379 -18.63 -21.03 -23.19
#